data_AF-A0A7S0BXZ8-F1
#
_entry.id   AF-A0A7S0BXZ8-F1
#
_cell.length_a   1.000
_cell.length_b   1.000
_cell.length_c   1.000
_cell.angle_alpha   90.00
_cell.angle_beta   90.00
_cell.angle_gamma   90.00
#
_symmetry.space_group_name_H-M   'P 1'
#
loop_
_entity.id
_entity.type
_entity.pdbx_description
1 polymer ?
#
loop_
_entity_poly.entity_id
_entity_poly.type
_entity_poly.pdbx_seq_one_letter_code
_entity_poly.pdbx_strand_id
1 'polypeptide(L)'
;MIVYTKLPHLFLASTLATARLTSGFVSNHLTSYHYTTRQLSSTTLQMTDLYGIPNSGWKSPQWNWGSAMGTGHDCAMICRQKFSTRESRTELIDQLCSGSSPYDAPFEEVKLVLGLAWQNGRWDGSDGGRGGYGEVLNRMADADRYEEGGSGGSFLDANRNFVLDLQERYPLIANQKEDLEDMKSVASLLDAEDVNQMDVARRKCCGLVLKAMGFIEKGL
;
A
#
# COMPACT_ATOMS: atom_id res chain seq x y z
N MET A 1 53.69 -11.65 -1.71
CA MET A 1 53.96 -12.73 -2.68
C MET A 1 54.25 -14.01 -1.92
N ILE A 2 53.22 -14.83 -1.70
CA ILE A 2 53.36 -16.24 -1.33
C ILE A 2 52.32 -16.96 -2.18
N VAL A 3 52.81 -17.88 -3.01
CA VAL A 3 52.07 -18.75 -3.92
C VAL A 3 51.92 -20.07 -3.20
N TYR A 4 50.70 -20.59 -3.06
CA TYR A 4 50.48 -22.01 -2.89
C TYR A 4 49.35 -22.50 -3.79
N THR A 5 49.74 -23.48 -4.59
CA THR A 5 49.03 -24.18 -5.64
C THR A 5 48.21 -25.37 -5.12
N LYS A 6 47.28 -25.82 -5.98
CA LYS A 6 46.73 -27.18 -6.16
C LYS A 6 45.40 -27.57 -5.48
N LEU A 7 44.35 -27.54 -6.32
CA LEU A 7 43.29 -28.55 -6.55
C LEU A 7 43.86 -29.99 -6.63
N PRO A 8 43.07 -31.11 -6.57
CA PRO A 8 41.65 -31.27 -6.97
C PRO A 8 40.80 -32.25 -6.11
N HIS A 9 39.50 -32.39 -6.41
CA HIS A 9 38.87 -33.67 -6.79
C HIS A 9 37.35 -33.55 -6.98
N LEU A 10 36.92 -34.01 -8.16
CA LEU A 10 35.56 -34.30 -8.60
C LEU A 10 34.80 -35.22 -7.64
N PHE A 11 33.52 -34.94 -7.43
CA PHE A 11 32.50 -35.99 -7.31
C PHE A 11 31.20 -35.53 -7.99
N LEU A 12 30.89 -36.21 -9.09
CA LEU A 12 29.56 -36.32 -9.67
C LEU A 12 28.73 -37.24 -8.78
N ALA A 13 27.54 -36.81 -8.39
CA ALA A 13 26.47 -37.71 -7.99
C ALA A 13 25.13 -37.16 -8.52
N SER A 14 24.69 -37.79 -9.60
CA SER A 14 23.34 -37.72 -10.11
C SER A 14 22.41 -38.49 -9.17
N THR A 15 21.28 -37.92 -8.78
CA THR A 15 20.15 -38.70 -8.25
C THR A 15 18.86 -38.05 -8.69
N LEU A 16 18.27 -38.65 -9.73
CA LEU A 16 16.88 -38.47 -10.12
C LEU A 16 15.99 -38.96 -8.99
N ALA A 17 15.19 -38.06 -8.41
CA ALA A 17 14.09 -38.42 -7.52
C ALA A 17 12.77 -37.99 -8.15
N THR A 18 12.03 -39.02 -8.53
CA THR A 18 10.67 -39.10 -9.09
C THR A 18 9.67 -38.13 -8.45
N ALA A 19 9.18 -37.16 -9.22
CA ALA A 19 8.00 -36.36 -8.87
C ALA A 19 6.74 -37.23 -9.06
N ARG A 20 6.04 -37.54 -7.96
CA ARG A 20 4.68 -38.08 -8.00
C ARG A 20 3.70 -36.91 -8.13
N LEU A 21 2.98 -36.88 -9.26
CA LEU A 21 1.80 -36.05 -9.46
C LEU A 21 0.65 -36.62 -8.63
N THR A 22 0.30 -35.98 -7.52
CA THR A 22 -1.01 -36.13 -6.89
C THR A 22 -1.83 -34.89 -7.23
N SER A 23 -2.72 -35.08 -8.19
CA SER A 23 -3.85 -34.21 -8.51
C SER A 23 -4.74 -34.05 -7.26
N GLY A 24 -4.57 -32.94 -6.56
CA GLY A 24 -5.47 -32.47 -5.51
C GLY A 24 -6.22 -31.26 -6.03
N PHE A 25 -7.43 -31.48 -6.53
CA PHE A 25 -8.37 -30.46 -6.95
C PHE A 25 -8.84 -29.70 -5.69
N VAL A 26 -8.22 -28.55 -5.40
CA VAL A 26 -8.71 -27.64 -4.34
C VAL A 26 -9.58 -26.59 -5.01
N SER A 27 -10.87 -26.67 -4.71
CA SER A 27 -11.90 -25.74 -5.13
C SER A 27 -11.60 -24.35 -4.59
N ASN A 28 -11.24 -23.41 -5.47
CA ASN A 28 -11.13 -22.00 -5.12
C ASN A 28 -12.54 -21.45 -4.90
N HIS A 29 -12.95 -21.34 -3.65
CA HIS A 29 -14.13 -20.60 -3.25
C HIS A 29 -13.84 -19.11 -3.46
N LEU A 30 -14.20 -18.57 -4.63
CA LEU A 30 -14.22 -17.13 -4.88
C LEU A 30 -15.23 -16.50 -3.93
N THR A 31 -14.76 -15.96 -2.80
CA THR A 31 -15.57 -15.14 -1.92
C THR A 31 -15.78 -13.80 -2.61
N SER A 32 -16.95 -13.63 -3.23
CA SER A 32 -17.42 -12.36 -3.77
C SER A 32 -17.58 -11.37 -2.62
N TYR A 33 -16.59 -10.51 -2.41
CA TYR A 33 -16.73 -9.38 -1.51
C TYR A 33 -17.68 -8.37 -2.17
N HIS A 34 -18.94 -8.39 -1.75
CA HIS A 34 -19.91 -7.36 -2.10
C HIS A 34 -19.51 -6.06 -1.40
N TYR A 35 -18.74 -5.21 -2.08
CA TYR A 35 -18.54 -3.83 -1.66
C TYR A 35 -19.82 -3.05 -1.99
N THR A 36 -20.55 -2.65 -0.96
CA THR A 36 -21.70 -1.76 -1.08
C THR A 36 -21.22 -0.40 -1.59
N THR A 37 -21.59 -0.05 -2.82
CA THR A 37 -21.48 1.32 -3.34
C THR A 37 -22.21 2.27 -2.39
N ARG A 38 -21.48 3.02 -1.57
CA ARG A 38 -22.07 4.06 -0.72
C ARG A 38 -22.39 5.27 -1.59
N GLN A 39 -23.68 5.54 -1.76
CA GLN A 39 -24.14 6.90 -2.05
C GLN A 39 -23.74 7.80 -0.87
N LEU A 40 -23.14 8.94 -1.19
CA LEU A 40 -22.81 10.02 -0.27
C LEU A 40 -24.10 10.63 0.29
N SER A 41 -24.54 10.16 1.45
CA SER A 41 -25.58 10.80 2.25
C SER A 41 -25.01 11.14 3.63
N SER A 42 -24.98 12.43 3.96
CA SER A 42 -24.52 12.93 5.25
C SER A 42 -25.46 12.53 6.38
N THR A 43 -25.06 11.59 7.24
CA THR A 43 -25.24 11.59 8.70
C THR A 43 -24.77 10.25 9.27
N THR A 44 -24.03 10.30 10.39
CA THR A 44 -23.41 9.19 11.15
C THR A 44 -22.10 8.64 10.57
N LEU A 45 -21.01 8.84 11.32
CA LEU A 45 -19.73 8.14 11.22
C LEU A 45 -19.96 6.62 11.41
N GLN A 46 -20.49 5.94 10.39
CA GLN A 46 -20.32 4.49 10.31
C GLN A 46 -18.84 4.27 10.01
N MET A 47 -18.06 3.96 11.05
CA MET A 47 -16.75 3.36 10.93
C MET A 47 -16.86 2.27 9.86
N THR A 48 -16.22 2.50 8.72
CA THR A 48 -16.25 1.56 7.61
C THR A 48 -15.38 0.40 7.99
N ASP A 49 -16.00 -0.74 8.29
CA ASP A 49 -15.33 -2.01 8.49
C ASP A 49 -14.50 -2.37 7.25
N LEU A 50 -13.19 -2.17 7.34
CA LEU A 50 -12.23 -2.57 6.34
C LEU A 50 -12.21 -4.10 6.25
N TYR A 51 -12.44 -4.62 5.05
CA TYR A 51 -12.62 -6.06 4.79
C TYR A 51 -13.77 -6.73 5.57
N GLY A 52 -14.75 -5.95 6.03
CA GLY A 52 -15.84 -6.48 6.85
C GLY A 52 -15.41 -6.89 8.27
N ILE A 53 -14.23 -6.44 8.72
CA ILE A 53 -13.78 -6.63 10.11
C ILE A 53 -14.36 -5.49 10.97
N PRO A 54 -15.22 -5.80 11.97
CA PRO A 54 -15.85 -4.79 12.81
C PRO A 54 -14.85 -3.89 13.53
N ASN A 55 -15.13 -2.58 13.56
CA ASN A 55 -14.28 -1.58 14.24
C ASN A 55 -12.83 -1.61 13.72
N SER A 56 -12.64 -1.71 12.41
CA SER A 56 -11.34 -1.56 11.76
C SER A 56 -11.18 -0.14 11.18
N GLY A 57 -9.94 0.20 10.79
CA GLY A 57 -9.55 1.53 10.30
C GLY A 57 -8.67 2.29 11.28
N TRP A 58 -7.90 3.26 10.78
CA TRP A 58 -6.81 3.92 11.51
C TRP A 58 -7.24 4.61 12.81
N LYS A 59 -8.45 5.17 12.88
CA LYS A 59 -9.00 5.79 14.10
C LYS A 59 -9.55 4.80 15.13
N SER A 60 -9.65 3.51 14.79
CA SER A 60 -10.24 2.55 15.70
C SER A 60 -9.33 2.29 16.90
N PRO A 61 -9.84 2.27 18.14
CA PRO A 61 -9.05 1.86 19.29
C PRO A 61 -8.63 0.38 19.23
N GLN A 62 -9.23 -0.42 18.35
CA GLN A 62 -8.84 -1.81 18.10
C GLN A 62 -7.76 -1.93 17.00
N TRP A 63 -7.46 -0.84 16.30
CA TRP A 63 -6.44 -0.75 15.27
C TRP A 63 -5.04 -0.63 15.88
N ASN A 64 -4.52 -1.77 16.31
CA ASN A 64 -3.16 -1.87 16.86
C ASN A 64 -2.14 -2.03 15.73
N TRP A 65 -1.84 -0.96 14.99
CA TRP A 65 -0.84 -1.00 13.92
C TRP A 65 0.51 -1.54 14.41
N GLY A 66 1.12 -2.45 13.64
CA GLY A 66 2.39 -3.08 14.00
C GLY A 66 2.31 -4.16 15.10
N SER A 67 1.14 -4.38 15.71
CA SER A 67 0.92 -5.47 16.66
C SER A 67 0.65 -6.79 15.94
N ALA A 68 0.97 -7.91 16.60
CA ALA A 68 0.60 -9.25 16.16
C ALA A 68 -0.88 -9.60 16.46
N MET A 69 -1.63 -8.68 17.06
CA MET A 69 -3.03 -8.86 17.43
C MET A 69 -3.83 -7.57 17.21
N GLY A 70 -5.14 -7.69 16.98
CA GLY A 70 -6.07 -6.56 16.78
C GLY A 70 -6.48 -6.40 15.32
N THR A 71 -7.42 -5.50 15.06
CA THR A 71 -8.06 -5.41 13.73
C THR A 71 -7.10 -4.98 12.64
N GLY A 72 -6.06 -4.21 12.97
CA GLY A 72 -4.97 -3.87 12.03
C GLY A 72 -4.19 -5.10 11.54
N HIS A 73 -3.93 -6.08 12.41
CA HIS A 73 -3.28 -7.34 12.04
C HIS A 73 -4.15 -8.15 11.08
N ASP A 74 -5.44 -8.30 11.43
CA ASP A 74 -6.40 -9.08 10.66
C ASP A 74 -6.60 -8.47 9.25
N CYS A 75 -6.76 -7.14 9.17
CA CYS A 75 -6.85 -6.44 7.90
C CYS A 75 -5.54 -6.59 7.09
N ALA A 76 -4.37 -6.51 7.73
CA ALA A 76 -3.09 -6.68 7.04
C ALA A 76 -2.93 -8.09 6.44
N MET A 77 -3.42 -9.13 7.12
CA MET A 77 -3.42 -10.49 6.60
C MET A 77 -4.28 -10.61 5.34
N ILE A 78 -5.50 -10.07 5.36
CA ILE A 78 -6.40 -10.06 4.19
C ILE A 78 -5.78 -9.26 3.04
N CYS A 79 -5.20 -8.10 3.34
CA CYS A 79 -4.54 -7.25 2.35
C CYS A 79 -3.38 -7.97 1.65
N ARG A 80 -2.51 -8.67 2.41
CA ARG A 80 -1.42 -9.48 1.84
C ARG A 80 -1.94 -10.61 0.95
N GLN A 81 -3.03 -11.26 1.34
CA GLN A 81 -3.64 -12.31 0.51
C GLN A 81 -4.21 -11.72 -0.79
N LYS A 82 -4.94 -10.60 -0.69
CA LYS A 82 -5.58 -9.90 -1.82
C LYS A 82 -4.55 -9.47 -2.88
N PHE A 83 -3.39 -8.97 -2.45
CA PHE A 83 -2.34 -8.46 -3.33
C PHE A 83 -1.13 -9.41 -3.48
N SER A 84 -1.36 -10.71 -3.27
CA SER A 84 -0.32 -11.74 -3.33
C SER A 84 0.21 -11.96 -4.75
N THR A 85 -0.60 -11.70 -5.78
CA THR A 85 -0.23 -11.91 -7.19
C THR A 85 0.28 -10.63 -7.84
N ARG A 86 1.12 -10.75 -8.87
CA ARG A 86 1.59 -9.59 -9.65
C ARG A 86 0.42 -8.86 -10.29
N GLU A 87 -0.52 -9.62 -10.84
CA GLU A 87 -1.67 -9.13 -11.60
C GLU A 87 -2.56 -8.22 -10.76
N SER A 88 -2.88 -8.63 -9.52
CA SER A 88 -3.69 -7.83 -8.59
C SER A 88 -2.98 -6.54 -8.17
N ARG A 89 -1.65 -6.54 -8.08
CA ARG A 89 -0.85 -5.35 -7.79
C ARG A 89 -0.80 -4.38 -8.97
N THR A 90 -0.61 -4.90 -10.19
CA THR A 90 -0.67 -4.11 -11.42
C THR A 90 -2.05 -3.46 -11.55
N GLU A 91 -3.11 -4.22 -11.34
CA GLU A 91 -4.49 -3.71 -11.38
C GLU A 91 -4.69 -2.56 -10.39
N LEU A 92 -4.24 -2.70 -9.14
CA LEU A 92 -4.33 -1.61 -8.16
C LEU A 92 -3.57 -0.34 -8.62
N ILE A 93 -2.35 -0.49 -9.13
CA ILE A 93 -1.57 0.66 -9.63
C ILE A 93 -2.28 1.35 -10.79
N ASP A 94 -2.79 0.58 -11.74
CA ASP A 94 -3.50 1.11 -12.91
C ASP A 94 -4.76 1.86 -12.47
N GLN A 95 -5.53 1.32 -11.52
CA GLN A 95 -6.71 1.99 -10.94
C GLN A 95 -6.33 3.32 -10.28
N LEU A 96 -5.29 3.33 -9.44
CA LEU A 96 -4.84 4.51 -8.70
C LEU A 96 -4.30 5.62 -9.63
N CYS A 97 -3.58 5.25 -10.69
CA CYS A 97 -2.94 6.21 -11.59
C CYS A 97 -3.86 6.72 -12.71
N SER A 98 -4.78 5.89 -13.21
CA SER A 98 -5.68 6.24 -14.32
C SER A 98 -6.96 6.94 -13.88
N GLY A 99 -7.36 6.82 -12.61
CA GLY A 99 -8.61 7.41 -12.09
C GLY A 99 -9.87 6.94 -12.82
N SER A 100 -9.81 5.78 -13.50
CA SER A 100 -10.79 5.35 -14.51
C SER A 100 -11.53 4.06 -14.14
N SER A 101 -11.50 3.60 -12.88
CA SER A 101 -12.08 2.31 -12.50
C SER A 101 -13.51 2.44 -11.96
N PRO A 102 -14.47 1.60 -12.41
CA PRO A 102 -15.78 1.48 -11.76
C PRO A 102 -15.72 0.80 -10.39
N TYR A 103 -14.58 0.18 -10.05
CA TYR A 103 -14.27 -0.36 -8.74
C TYR A 103 -13.07 0.38 -8.17
N ASP A 104 -13.34 1.36 -7.33
CA ASP A 104 -12.31 2.03 -6.56
C ASP A 104 -12.13 1.30 -5.23
N ALA A 105 -10.92 0.81 -4.99
CA ALA A 105 -10.53 0.36 -3.66
C ALA A 105 -10.84 1.47 -2.64
N PRO A 106 -11.48 1.14 -1.48
CA PRO A 106 -11.69 2.11 -0.42
C PRO A 106 -10.37 2.77 -0.07
N PHE A 107 -10.34 4.09 0.15
CA PHE A 107 -9.07 4.77 0.38
C PHE A 107 -8.33 4.28 1.64
N GLU A 108 -9.08 3.78 2.62
CA GLU A 108 -8.54 3.13 3.82
C GLU A 108 -7.77 1.84 3.49
N GLU A 109 -8.17 1.09 2.44
CA GLU A 109 -7.39 -0.03 1.91
C GLU A 109 -6.08 0.46 1.27
N VAL A 110 -6.13 1.56 0.51
CA VAL A 110 -4.94 2.13 -0.14
C VAL A 110 -3.92 2.58 0.91
N LYS A 111 -4.39 3.24 1.99
CA LYS A 111 -3.57 3.58 3.16
C LYS A 111 -2.93 2.34 3.79
N LEU A 112 -3.67 1.25 3.94
CA LEU A 112 -3.15 -0.02 4.47
C LEU A 112 -2.06 -0.62 3.56
N VAL A 113 -2.29 -0.65 2.25
CA VAL A 113 -1.29 -1.10 1.26
C VAL A 113 -0.01 -0.27 1.36
N LEU A 114 -0.12 1.06 1.43
CA LEU A 114 1.03 1.95 1.62
C LEU A 114 1.76 1.66 2.94
N GLY A 115 1.03 1.57 4.06
CA GLY A 115 1.65 1.30 5.36
C GLY A 115 2.45 -0.01 5.37
N LEU A 116 1.92 -1.06 4.74
CA LEU A 116 2.62 -2.34 4.60
C LEU A 116 3.82 -2.22 3.66
N ALA A 117 3.69 -1.53 2.52
CA ALA A 117 4.78 -1.29 1.59
C ALA A 117 5.94 -0.50 2.25
N TRP A 118 5.64 0.54 3.04
CA TRP A 118 6.64 1.30 3.79
C TRP A 118 7.29 0.46 4.89
N GLN A 119 6.52 -0.35 5.61
CA GLN A 119 7.06 -1.27 6.61
C GLN A 119 8.06 -2.25 5.98
N ASN A 120 7.74 -2.80 4.81
CA ASN A 120 8.63 -3.70 4.08
C ASN A 120 9.85 -2.95 3.53
N GLY A 121 9.63 -1.78 2.91
CA GLY A 121 10.67 -0.94 2.31
C GLY A 121 11.70 -0.42 3.32
N ARG A 122 11.38 -0.38 4.61
CA ARG A 122 12.35 -0.04 5.66
C ARG A 122 13.53 -1.01 5.73
N TRP A 123 13.35 -2.26 5.32
CA TRP A 123 14.41 -3.27 5.34
C TRP A 123 15.41 -3.11 4.20
N ASP A 124 14.99 -2.59 3.05
CA ASP A 124 15.81 -2.44 1.85
C ASP A 124 16.09 -0.97 1.47
N GLY A 125 15.55 -0.02 2.23
CA GLY A 125 15.69 1.42 2.03
C GLY A 125 14.78 2.01 0.96
N SER A 126 13.88 1.21 0.35
CA SER A 126 12.94 1.70 -0.66
C SER A 126 11.84 2.59 -0.09
N ASP A 127 11.73 2.73 1.23
CA ASP A 127 10.89 3.74 1.89
C ASP A 127 11.56 5.13 1.97
N GLY A 128 12.77 5.30 1.41
CA GLY A 128 13.53 6.55 1.44
C GLY A 128 14.41 6.71 2.69
N GLY A 129 14.41 5.75 3.62
CA GLY A 129 15.25 5.77 4.80
C GLY A 129 14.94 6.92 5.77
N ARG A 130 15.99 7.58 6.31
CA ARG A 130 15.82 8.66 7.28
C ARG A 130 15.13 9.86 6.65
N GLY A 131 13.99 10.28 7.21
CA GLY A 131 13.14 11.33 6.64
C GLY A 131 12.16 10.83 5.58
N GLY A 132 12.20 9.53 5.27
CA GLY A 132 11.33 8.87 4.30
C GLY A 132 9.92 8.59 4.81
N TYR A 133 9.26 7.61 4.18
CA TYR A 133 7.86 7.30 4.42
C TYR A 133 7.58 6.62 5.77
N GLY A 134 8.61 6.12 6.46
CA GLY A 134 8.46 5.67 7.85
C GLY A 134 7.92 6.77 8.78
N GLU A 135 8.21 8.06 8.52
CA GLU A 135 7.63 9.16 9.29
C GLU A 135 6.15 9.39 8.99
N VAL A 136 5.74 9.25 7.72
CA VAL A 136 4.34 9.34 7.31
C VAL A 136 3.55 8.19 7.94
N LEU A 137 4.12 6.99 7.95
CA LEU A 137 3.54 5.83 8.61
C LEU A 137 3.30 6.07 10.11
N ASN A 138 4.27 6.65 10.81
CA ASN A 138 4.11 6.96 12.23
C ASN A 138 2.95 7.94 12.44
N ARG A 139 2.86 9.01 11.64
CA ARG A 139 1.75 9.98 11.71
C ARG A 139 0.39 9.36 11.34
N MET A 140 0.36 8.39 10.43
CA MET A 140 -0.84 7.62 10.14
C MET A 140 -1.25 6.74 11.32
N ALA A 141 -0.30 6.09 11.98
CA ALA A 141 -0.54 5.25 13.15
C ALA A 141 -1.03 6.07 14.36
N ASP A 142 -0.65 7.35 14.46
CA ASP A 142 -1.18 8.29 15.46
C ASP A 142 -2.65 8.68 15.20
N ALA A 143 -3.17 8.39 14.00
CA ALA A 143 -4.57 8.57 13.59
C ALA A 143 -5.15 9.99 13.79
N ASP A 144 -4.30 11.00 13.69
CA ASP A 144 -4.66 12.42 13.87
C ASP A 144 -4.59 13.20 12.55
N ARG A 145 -3.37 13.46 12.04
CA ARG A 145 -3.10 14.41 10.93
C ARG A 145 -3.83 14.13 9.62
N TYR A 146 -4.09 12.85 9.31
CA TYR A 146 -4.66 12.40 8.03
C TYR A 146 -6.10 11.89 8.17
N GLU A 147 -6.72 12.14 9.31
CA GLU A 147 -8.06 11.68 9.65
C GLU A 147 -9.01 12.87 9.87
N GLU A 148 -10.27 12.72 9.45
CA GLU A 148 -11.27 13.78 9.63
C GLU A 148 -11.51 14.06 11.12
N GLY A 149 -11.50 15.33 11.52
CA GLY A 149 -11.71 15.74 12.90
C GLY A 149 -10.54 15.48 13.84
N GLY A 150 -9.31 15.34 13.32
CA GLY A 150 -8.07 15.47 14.08
C GLY A 150 -7.86 16.89 14.65
N SER A 151 -6.61 17.31 14.90
CA SER A 151 -6.19 18.61 15.49
C SER A 151 -6.58 19.89 14.70
N GLY A 152 -7.79 19.96 14.15
CA GLY A 152 -8.46 21.17 13.68
C GLY A 152 -8.79 21.25 12.18
N GLY A 153 -8.50 20.21 11.39
CA GLY A 153 -8.64 20.25 9.93
C GLY A 153 -9.94 19.64 9.40
N SER A 154 -10.44 20.18 8.28
CA SER A 154 -11.51 19.58 7.49
C SER A 154 -11.05 18.28 6.80
N PHE A 155 -11.97 17.49 6.25
CA PHE A 155 -11.64 16.35 5.37
C PHE A 155 -10.66 16.75 4.25
N LEU A 156 -10.87 17.92 3.63
CA LEU A 156 -9.98 18.41 2.58
C LEU A 156 -8.57 18.70 3.11
N ASP A 157 -8.45 19.26 4.32
CA ASP A 157 -7.16 19.54 4.94
C ASP A 157 -6.40 18.26 5.28
N ALA A 158 -7.09 17.25 5.85
CA ALA A 158 -6.49 15.96 6.17
C ALA A 158 -5.91 15.26 4.92
N ASN A 159 -6.69 15.26 3.82
CA ASN A 159 -6.24 14.69 2.55
C ASN A 159 -5.13 15.52 1.89
N ARG A 160 -5.24 16.85 1.93
CA ARG A 160 -4.18 17.75 1.43
C ARG A 160 -2.87 17.51 2.17
N ASN A 161 -2.91 17.44 3.50
CA ASN A 161 -1.73 17.15 4.34
C ASN A 161 -1.11 15.79 3.99
N PHE A 162 -1.95 14.78 3.73
CA PHE A 162 -1.47 13.47 3.30
C PHE A 162 -0.72 13.57 1.96
N VAL A 163 -1.32 14.19 0.93
CA VAL A 163 -0.68 14.33 -0.38
C VAL A 163 0.60 15.15 -0.30
N LEU A 164 0.62 16.25 0.45
CA LEU A 164 1.80 17.09 0.63
C LEU A 164 2.95 16.30 1.26
N ASP A 165 2.68 15.54 2.33
CA ASP A 165 3.70 14.75 3.00
C ASP A 165 4.25 13.62 2.10
N LEU A 166 3.42 13.05 1.21
CA LEU A 166 3.85 12.10 0.18
C LEU A 166 4.72 12.78 -0.89
N GLN A 167 4.28 13.92 -1.42
CA GLN A 167 5.01 14.68 -2.44
C GLN A 167 6.39 15.14 -1.95
N GLU A 168 6.47 15.64 -0.72
CA GLU A 168 7.71 16.08 -0.08
C GLU A 168 8.78 14.98 -0.08
N ARG A 169 8.36 13.73 0.13
CA ARG A 169 9.26 12.57 0.27
C ARG A 169 9.49 11.83 -1.03
N TYR A 170 8.68 12.07 -2.06
CA TYR A 170 8.80 11.38 -3.34
C TYR A 170 10.19 11.44 -3.98
N PRO A 171 10.93 12.57 -3.94
CA PRO A 171 12.30 12.63 -4.47
C PRO A 171 13.29 11.66 -3.81
N LEU A 172 12.99 11.12 -2.63
CA LEU A 172 13.83 10.14 -1.94
C LEU A 172 13.76 8.74 -2.56
N ILE A 173 12.70 8.46 -3.31
CA ILE A 173 12.44 7.12 -3.89
C ILE A 173 12.26 7.14 -5.42
N ALA A 174 12.11 8.33 -6.02
CA ALA A 174 11.95 8.48 -7.46
C ALA A 174 13.24 8.07 -8.20
N ASN A 175 13.09 7.23 -9.22
CA ASN A 175 14.23 6.71 -9.98
C ASN A 175 14.46 7.48 -11.29
N GLN A 176 13.46 8.22 -11.75
CA GLN A 176 13.48 8.91 -13.04
C GLN A 176 12.95 10.35 -12.91
N LYS A 177 13.34 11.21 -13.85
CA LYS A 177 12.89 12.61 -13.86
C LYS A 177 11.41 12.70 -14.20
N GLU A 178 10.95 11.82 -15.07
CA GLU A 178 9.57 11.68 -15.52
C GLU A 178 8.64 11.42 -14.33
N ASP A 179 9.04 10.52 -13.42
CA ASP A 179 8.29 10.23 -12.19
C ASP A 179 8.09 11.49 -11.33
N LEU A 180 9.12 12.34 -11.22
CA LEU A 180 9.04 13.60 -10.48
C LEU A 180 8.07 14.59 -11.12
N GLU A 181 8.05 14.67 -12.45
CA GLU A 181 7.10 15.52 -13.17
C GLU A 181 5.66 15.01 -13.03
N ASP A 182 5.45 13.68 -13.06
CA ASP A 182 4.15 13.07 -12.78
C ASP A 182 3.68 13.42 -11.36
N MET A 183 4.56 13.36 -10.36
CA MET A 183 4.21 13.74 -8.99
C MET A 183 3.93 15.24 -8.85
N LYS A 184 4.68 16.11 -9.54
CA LYS A 184 4.40 17.56 -9.58
C LYS A 184 3.06 17.86 -10.24
N SER A 185 2.66 17.10 -11.26
CA SER A 185 1.34 17.27 -11.90
C SER A 185 0.17 17.04 -10.94
N VAL A 186 0.39 16.30 -9.83
CA VAL A 186 -0.63 16.12 -8.79
C VAL A 186 -0.82 17.40 -7.97
N ALA A 187 0.22 18.24 -7.82
CA ALA A 187 0.14 19.46 -7.01
C ALA A 187 -0.88 20.47 -7.56
N SER A 188 -1.06 20.54 -8.89
CA SER A 188 -2.07 21.42 -9.49
C SER A 188 -3.51 21.01 -9.14
N LEU A 189 -3.74 19.76 -8.70
CA LEU A 189 -5.04 19.29 -8.25
C LEU A 189 -5.32 19.66 -6.79
N LEU A 190 -4.29 20.08 -6.02
CA LEU A 190 -4.45 20.43 -4.61
C LEU A 190 -5.11 21.79 -4.44
N ASP A 191 -5.00 22.72 -5.39
CA ASP A 191 -5.61 24.04 -5.26
C ASP A 191 -7.14 24.05 -5.47
N ALA A 192 -7.70 22.91 -5.89
CA ALA A 192 -9.14 22.77 -6.00
C ALA A 192 -9.79 22.57 -4.63
N GLU A 193 -10.84 23.34 -4.35
CA GLU A 193 -11.78 23.08 -3.24
C GLU A 193 -12.77 21.93 -3.58
N ASP A 194 -12.42 21.11 -4.57
CA ASP A 194 -13.24 20.00 -5.09
C ASP A 194 -12.77 18.67 -4.47
N VAL A 195 -13.67 18.05 -3.71
CA VAL A 195 -13.45 16.75 -3.06
C VAL A 195 -13.10 15.66 -4.07
N ASN A 196 -13.67 15.69 -5.27
CA ASN A 196 -13.38 14.68 -6.29
C ASN A 196 -11.96 14.83 -6.84
N GLN A 197 -11.52 16.07 -7.08
CA GLN A 197 -10.14 16.32 -7.52
C GLN A 197 -9.13 15.96 -6.43
N MET A 198 -9.45 16.23 -5.17
CA MET A 198 -8.62 15.79 -4.04
C MET A 198 -8.54 14.26 -3.95
N ASP A 199 -9.64 13.53 -4.21
CA ASP A 199 -9.64 12.07 -4.25
C ASP A 199 -8.75 11.52 -5.39
N VAL A 200 -8.86 12.11 -6.59
CA VAL A 200 -7.99 11.78 -7.72
C VAL A 200 -6.52 12.06 -7.38
N ALA A 201 -6.24 13.22 -6.77
CA ALA A 201 -4.89 13.63 -6.39
C ALA A 201 -4.25 12.65 -5.40
N ARG A 202 -4.95 12.32 -4.32
CA ARG A 202 -4.44 11.39 -3.31
C ARG A 202 -4.23 9.99 -3.88
N ARG A 203 -5.16 9.47 -4.68
CA ARG A 203 -5.03 8.14 -5.31
C ARG A 203 -3.85 8.09 -6.27
N LYS A 204 -3.73 9.06 -7.16
CA LYS A 204 -2.60 9.13 -8.11
C LYS A 204 -1.27 9.24 -7.38
N CYS A 205 -1.20 10.05 -6.33
CA CYS A 205 -0.02 10.15 -5.47
C CYS A 205 0.36 8.78 -4.85
N CYS A 206 -0.60 8.06 -4.26
CA CYS A 206 -0.38 6.72 -3.71
C CYS A 206 0.13 5.74 -4.78
N GLY A 207 -0.47 5.75 -5.98
CA GLY A 207 -0.06 4.89 -7.09
C GLY A 207 1.37 5.15 -7.54
N LEU A 208 1.77 6.41 -7.64
CA LEU A 208 3.15 6.81 -7.96
C LEU A 208 4.15 6.36 -6.89
N VAL A 209 3.82 6.50 -5.60
CA VAL A 209 4.64 6.03 -4.48
C VAL A 209 4.84 4.52 -4.55
N LEU A 210 3.75 3.76 -4.64
CA LEU A 210 3.81 2.29 -4.71
C LEU A 210 4.61 1.81 -5.94
N LYS A 211 4.43 2.46 -7.09
CA LYS A 211 5.20 2.18 -8.30
C LYS A 211 6.70 2.42 -8.09
N ALA A 212 7.09 3.55 -7.52
CA ALA A 212 8.49 3.89 -7.27
C ALA A 212 9.15 2.95 -6.25
N MET A 213 8.39 2.43 -5.27
CA MET A 213 8.87 1.43 -4.31
C MET A 213 9.01 0.01 -4.89
N GLY A 214 8.56 -0.22 -6.13
CA GLY A 214 8.61 -1.54 -6.77
C GLY A 214 7.52 -2.50 -6.29
N PHE A 215 6.38 -1.99 -5.82
CA PHE A 215 5.27 -2.78 -5.27
C PHE A 215 4.84 -3.95 -6.17
N ILE A 216 4.74 -3.73 -7.48
CA ILE A 216 4.34 -4.78 -8.45
C ILE A 216 5.29 -5.98 -8.38
N GLU A 217 6.59 -5.76 -8.23
CA GLU A 217 7.59 -6.84 -8.17
C GLU A 217 7.69 -7.45 -6.78
N LYS A 218 7.73 -6.61 -5.75
CA LYS A 218 8.08 -7.02 -4.38
C LYS A 218 6.89 -7.57 -3.58
N GLY A 219 5.68 -7.09 -3.84
CA GLY A 219 4.54 -7.35 -2.96
C GLY A 219 4.60 -6.57 -1.63
N LEU A 220 3.85 -7.07 -0.64
CA LEU A 220 3.72 -6.53 0.72
C LEU A 220 4.45 -7.37 1.76
#